data_AF-A0A1F1L2H7-F1
#
_entry.id   AF-A0A1F1L2H7-F1
#
_cell.length_a   1.000
_cell.length_b   1.000
_cell.length_c   1.000
_cell.angle_alpha   90.00
_cell.angle_beta   90.00
_cell.angle_gamma   90.00
#
_symmetry.space_group_name_H-M   'P 1'
#
loop_
_entity.id
_entity.type
_entity.pdbx_description
1 polymer ?
#
loop_
_entity_poly.entity_id
_entity_poly.type
_entity_poly.pdbx_seq_one_letter_code
_entity_poly.pdbx_strand_id
1 'polypeptide(L)'
;MDDIDDFLGLDEKITVNDKYRIESYDVFNIVVKEKYIPKEIIKNDQGEVVKTIEKEPQWKIISYHENIEQAFKSIVDREINMTVNEGLEAVVKRIKELKSFKEVITNGISAQP
;
A
#
# COMPACT_ATOMS: atom_id res chain seq x y z
N MET A 1 3.22 -26.69 -3.65
CA MET A 1 2.67 -26.36 -2.32
C MET A 1 1.65 -25.25 -2.57
N ASP A 2 0.74 -25.48 -3.53
CA ASP A 2 0.09 -24.40 -4.30
C ASP A 2 -1.44 -24.60 -4.43
N ASP A 3 -1.96 -25.81 -4.20
CA ASP A 3 -3.38 -26.11 -4.49
C ASP A 3 -4.36 -25.58 -3.43
N ILE A 4 -3.88 -25.28 -2.22
CA ILE A 4 -4.73 -24.75 -1.13
C ILE A 4 -4.86 -23.23 -1.22
N ASP A 5 -3.82 -22.53 -1.65
CA ASP A 5 -3.81 -21.06 -1.71
C ASP A 5 -4.68 -20.57 -2.88
N ASP A 6 -4.66 -21.28 -4.02
CA ASP A 6 -5.60 -21.09 -5.15
C ASP A 6 -7.06 -21.41 -4.75
N PHE A 7 -7.29 -22.45 -3.93
CA PHE A 7 -8.63 -22.82 -3.46
C PHE A 7 -9.24 -21.80 -2.48
N LEU A 8 -8.40 -21.09 -1.72
CA LEU A 8 -8.81 -20.11 -0.72
C LEU A 8 -8.82 -18.65 -1.23
N GLY A 9 -8.43 -18.40 -2.48
CA GLY A 9 -8.37 -17.04 -3.04
C GLY A 9 -7.30 -16.16 -2.36
N LEU A 10 -6.27 -16.77 -1.78
CA LEU A 10 -5.22 -16.07 -1.04
C LEU A 10 -4.21 -15.34 -1.95
N ASP A 11 -4.28 -15.56 -3.26
CA ASP A 11 -3.40 -14.95 -4.27
C ASP A 11 -3.93 -13.64 -4.87
N GLU A 12 -5.07 -13.12 -4.40
CA GLU A 12 -5.59 -11.84 -4.88
C GLU A 12 -4.75 -10.65 -4.37
N LYS A 13 -3.79 -10.24 -5.21
CA LYS A 13 -3.02 -9.01 -5.06
C LYS A 13 -3.64 -7.89 -5.88
N ILE A 14 -4.16 -6.88 -5.20
CA ILE A 14 -4.67 -5.66 -5.83
C ILE A 14 -3.60 -4.57 -5.73
N THR A 15 -3.00 -4.22 -6.87
CA THR A 15 -2.07 -3.08 -6.93
C THR A 15 -2.87 -1.78 -6.99
N VAL A 16 -2.76 -0.95 -5.95
CA VAL A 16 -3.47 0.34 -5.88
C VAL A 16 -2.68 1.42 -6.62
N ASN A 17 -1.37 1.51 -6.37
CA ASN A 17 -0.41 2.36 -7.08
C ASN A 17 1.03 1.88 -6.82
N ASP A 18 2.04 2.64 -7.26
CA ASP A 18 3.45 2.29 -7.07
C ASP A 18 3.90 2.22 -5.60
N LYS A 19 3.14 2.85 -4.70
CA LYS A 19 3.42 2.96 -3.27
C LYS A 19 2.62 1.93 -2.45
N TYR A 20 1.41 1.57 -2.85
CA TYR A 20 0.51 0.73 -2.07
C TYR A 20 -0.05 -0.45 -2.87
N ARG A 21 -0.18 -1.60 -2.19
CA ARG A 21 -0.94 -2.76 -2.66
C ARG A 21 -1.76 -3.36 -1.53
N ILE A 22 -2.85 -4.01 -1.88
CA ILE A 22 -3.71 -4.76 -0.97
C ILE A 22 -3.55 -6.24 -1.30
N GLU A 23 -3.41 -7.08 -0.29
CA GLU A 23 -3.24 -8.53 -0.44
C GLU A 23 -4.10 -9.25 0.59
N SER A 24 -4.61 -10.43 0.24
CA SER A 24 -5.17 -11.36 1.20
C SER A 24 -4.09 -11.77 2.21
N TYR A 25 -4.45 -11.78 3.49
CA TYR A 25 -3.55 -12.22 4.57
C TYR A 25 -3.99 -13.56 5.14
N ASP A 26 -5.30 -13.70 5.35
CA ASP A 26 -5.97 -14.94 5.68
C ASP A 26 -7.39 -14.92 5.09
N VAL A 27 -8.19 -15.94 5.40
CA VAL A 27 -9.56 -16.10 4.88
C VAL A 27 -10.50 -14.94 5.28
N PHE A 28 -10.20 -14.22 6.35
CA PHE A 28 -11.05 -13.18 6.92
C PHE A 28 -10.45 -11.78 6.86
N ASN A 29 -9.15 -11.67 6.58
CA ASN A 29 -8.40 -10.42 6.67
C ASN A 29 -7.58 -10.17 5.42
N ILE A 30 -7.58 -8.90 5.02
CA ILE A 30 -6.67 -8.38 4.02
C ILE A 30 -5.72 -7.37 4.64
N VAL A 31 -4.57 -7.19 4.01
CA VAL A 31 -3.53 -6.26 4.44
C VAL A 31 -3.24 -5.21 3.39
N VAL A 32 -2.99 -4.00 3.86
CA VAL A 32 -2.37 -2.97 3.03
C VAL A 32 -0.86 -3.05 3.24
N LYS A 33 -0.12 -3.13 2.14
CA LYS A 33 1.33 -3.05 2.13
C LYS A 33 1.80 -1.77 1.47
N GLU A 34 2.77 -1.11 2.10
CA GLU A 34 3.47 0.07 1.57
C GLU A 34 4.86 -0.33 1.08
N LYS A 35 5.21 0.12 -0.12
CA LYS A 35 6.54 -0.07 -0.70
C LYS A 35 7.52 0.86 0.00
N TYR A 36 8.62 0.31 0.48
CA TYR A 36 9.72 1.09 1.05
C TYR A 36 11.05 0.56 0.56
N ILE A 37 12.05 1.44 0.54
CA ILE A 37 13.42 1.10 0.19
C ILE A 37 14.20 1.05 1.50
N PRO A 38 14.60 -0.14 1.99
CA PRO A 38 15.38 -0.25 3.21
C PRO A 38 16.72 0.45 3.03
N LYS A 39 17.12 1.27 4.00
CA LYS A 39 18.43 1.92 4.05
C LYS A 39 19.26 1.27 5.13
N GLU A 40 20.36 0.65 4.73
CA GLU A 40 21.35 0.13 5.66
C GLU A 40 22.38 1.23 5.94
N ILE A 41 22.53 1.57 7.21
CA ILE A 41 23.45 2.61 7.67
C ILE A 41 24.67 1.92 8.25
N ILE A 42 25.80 2.01 7.55
CA ILE A 42 27.10 1.55 8.04
C ILE A 42 27.71 2.68 8.85
N LYS A 43 27.98 2.41 10.13
CA LYS A 43 28.64 3.34 11.04
C LYS A 43 30.08 2.89 11.33
N ASN A 44 30.98 3.84 11.59
CA ASN A 44 32.32 3.53 12.12
C ASN A 44 32.24 3.20 13.61
N ASP A 45 33.39 2.81 14.21
CA ASP A 45 33.51 2.53 15.64
C ASP A 45 33.20 3.74 16.55
N GLN A 46 33.15 4.94 15.98
CA GLN A 46 32.79 6.21 16.65
C GLN A 46 31.29 6.54 16.52
N GLY A 47 30.51 5.69 15.83
CA GLY A 47 29.06 5.85 15.65
C GLY A 47 28.64 6.81 14.54
N GLU A 48 29.59 7.34 13.76
CA GLU A 48 29.33 8.23 12.63
C GLU A 48 28.93 7.44 11.38
N VAL A 49 27.99 7.98 10.60
CA VAL A 49 27.52 7.34 9.37
C VAL A 49 28.59 7.45 8.30
N VAL A 50 29.19 6.31 7.94
CA VAL A 50 30.23 6.21 6.90
C VAL A 50 29.60 5.98 5.54
N LYS A 51 28.53 5.18 5.48
CA LYS A 51 27.88 4.81 4.22
C LYS A 51 26.41 4.50 4.45
N THR A 52 25.56 4.95 3.54
CA THR A 52 24.18 4.49 3.43
C THR A 52 24.05 3.65 2.17
N ILE A 53 23.57 2.42 2.31
CA ILE A 53 23.32 1.51 1.20
C ILE A 53 21.80 1.34 1.06
N GLU A 54 21.26 1.73 -0.09
CA GLU A 54 19.87 1.44 -0.43
C GLU A 54 19.78 -0.01 -0.92
N LYS A 55 18.83 -0.77 -0.35
CA LYS A 55 18.56 -2.16 -0.73
C LYS A 55 17.41 -2.24 -1.73
N GLU A 56 17.19 -3.44 -2.26
CA GLU A 56 16.03 -3.73 -3.10
C GLU A 56 14.72 -3.29 -2.43
N PRO A 57 13.75 -2.74 -3.19
CA PRO A 57 12.46 -2.32 -2.65
C PRO A 57 11.72 -3.49 -1.99
N GLN A 58 11.24 -3.27 -0.78
CA GLN A 58 10.47 -4.23 0.00
C GLN A 58 9.07 -3.70 0.28
N TRP A 59 8.16 -4.61 0.63
CA TRP A 59 6.78 -4.28 0.96
C TRP A 59 6.52 -4.54 2.44
N LYS A 60 6.12 -3.51 3.17
CA LYS A 60 5.83 -3.57 4.60
C LYS A 60 4.32 -3.55 4.82
N ILE A 61 3.81 -4.44 5.66
CA ILE A 61 2.41 -4.37 6.11
C ILE A 61 2.23 -3.13 6.98
N ILE A 62 1.25 -2.30 6.65
CA ILE A 62 0.95 -1.07 7.38
C ILE A 62 -0.41 -1.08 8.08
N SER A 63 -1.32 -1.98 7.70
CA SER A 63 -2.63 -2.13 8.33
C SER A 63 -3.34 -3.42 7.91
N TYR A 64 -4.28 -3.89 8.75
CA TYR A 64 -5.14 -5.06 8.55
C TYR A 64 -6.60 -4.62 8.51
N HIS A 65 -7.41 -5.24 7.65
CA HIS A 65 -8.81 -4.87 7.43
C HIS A 65 -9.66 -6.08 7.11
N GLU A 66 -10.95 -5.99 7.43
CA GLU A 66 -11.93 -7.07 7.19
C GLU A 66 -12.32 -7.19 5.71
N ASN A 67 -12.16 -6.12 4.93
CA ASN A 67 -12.54 -6.08 3.52
C ASN A 67 -11.84 -4.95 2.73
N ILE A 68 -11.94 -5.03 1.39
CA ILE A 68 -11.27 -4.13 0.43
C ILE A 68 -11.67 -2.67 0.62
N GLU A 69 -12.93 -2.41 0.98
CA GLU A 69 -13.41 -1.04 1.18
C GLU A 69 -12.74 -0.37 2.39
N GLN A 70 -12.66 -1.08 3.52
CA GLN A 70 -11.95 -0.61 4.71
C GLN A 70 -10.46 -0.40 4.44
N ALA A 71 -9.82 -1.32 3.70
CA ALA A 71 -8.43 -1.19 3.30
C ALA A 71 -8.20 0.04 2.42
N PHE A 72 -9.03 0.26 1.40
CA PHE A 72 -8.92 1.43 0.54
C PHE A 72 -9.17 2.73 1.32
N LYS A 73 -10.17 2.75 2.20
CA LYS A 73 -10.43 3.89 3.09
C LYS A 73 -9.20 4.23 3.93
N SER A 74 -8.51 3.23 4.47
CA SER A 74 -7.30 3.45 5.28
C SER A 74 -6.15 4.09 4.49
N ILE A 75 -5.99 3.74 3.20
CA ILE A 75 -5.00 4.35 2.30
C ILE A 75 -5.35 5.83 2.08
N VAL A 76 -6.63 6.11 1.80
CA VAL A 76 -7.13 7.48 1.60
C VAL A 76 -6.92 8.33 2.85
N ASP A 77 -7.34 7.84 4.02
CA ASP A 77 -7.18 8.54 5.29
C ASP A 77 -5.71 8.82 5.61
N ARG A 78 -4.82 7.83 5.38
CA ARG A 78 -3.38 7.98 5.61
C ARG A 78 -2.78 9.05 4.70
N GLU A 79 -3.09 9.02 3.42
CA GLU A 79 -2.61 10.01 2.45
C GLU A 79 -3.11 11.40 2.79
N ILE A 80 -4.40 11.55 3.10
CA ILE A 80 -4.97 12.83 3.56
C ILE A 80 -4.25 13.32 4.81
N ASN A 81 -4.11 12.48 5.85
CA ASN A 81 -3.46 12.87 7.11
C ASN A 81 -2.00 13.28 6.93
N MET A 82 -1.25 12.64 6.02
CA MET A 82 0.13 13.07 5.72
C MET A 82 0.15 14.40 4.95
N THR A 83 -0.79 14.59 4.01
CA THR A 83 -0.89 15.80 3.20
C THR A 83 -1.49 17.00 3.96
N VAL A 84 -2.17 16.79 5.11
CA VAL A 84 -2.68 17.89 5.95
C VAL A 84 -1.57 18.86 6.37
N ASN A 85 -0.35 18.37 6.58
CA ASN A 85 0.81 19.22 6.88
C ASN A 85 1.27 20.08 5.69
N GLU A 86 0.85 19.75 4.47
CA GLU A 86 1.19 20.44 3.22
C GLU A 86 0.13 21.49 2.81
N GLY A 87 -0.98 21.57 3.56
CA GLY A 87 -2.04 22.55 3.37
C GLY A 87 -3.29 22.03 2.61
N LEU A 88 -4.39 22.78 2.73
CA LEU A 88 -5.72 22.36 2.27
C LEU A 88 -5.80 22.10 0.75
N GLU A 89 -5.08 22.86 -0.08
CA GLU A 89 -5.07 22.66 -1.53
C GLU A 89 -4.44 21.32 -1.93
N ALA A 90 -3.37 20.91 -1.25
CA ALA A 90 -2.71 19.62 -1.48
C ALA A 90 -3.66 18.46 -1.12
N VAL A 91 -4.39 18.60 -0.01
CA VAL A 91 -5.41 17.63 0.40
C VAL A 91 -6.53 17.49 -0.65
N VAL A 92 -7.05 18.62 -1.15
CA VAL A 92 -8.11 18.61 -2.18
C VAL A 92 -7.62 17.97 -3.49
N LYS A 93 -6.38 18.24 -3.90
CA LYS A 93 -5.78 17.61 -5.08
C LYS A 93 -5.64 16.10 -4.89
N ARG A 94 -5.17 15.65 -3.72
CA ARG A 94 -5.00 14.23 -3.43
C ARG A 94 -6.32 13.47 -3.39
N ILE A 95 -7.36 14.08 -2.84
CA ILE A 95 -8.73 13.53 -2.86
C ILE A 95 -9.24 13.38 -4.30
N LYS A 96 -8.96 14.34 -5.20
CA LYS A 96 -9.36 14.23 -6.61
C LYS A 96 -8.68 13.05 -7.32
N GLU A 97 -7.37 12.88 -7.12
CA GLU A 97 -6.62 11.75 -7.67
C GLU A 97 -7.18 10.41 -7.17
N LEU A 98 -7.42 10.29 -5.86
CA LEU A 98 -7.97 9.07 -5.25
C LEU A 98 -9.41 8.77 -5.72
N LYS A 99 -10.23 9.79 -5.98
CA LYS A 99 -11.57 9.60 -6.57
C LYS A 99 -11.50 9.07 -8.01
N SER A 100 -10.55 9.53 -8.81
CA SER A 100 -10.34 8.98 -10.16
C SER A 100 -9.91 7.51 -10.13
N PHE A 101 -9.13 7.09 -9.11
CA PHE A 101 -8.82 5.66 -8.92
C PHE A 101 -10.05 4.82 -8.57
N LYS A 102 -10.99 5.34 -7.76
CA LYS A 102 -12.25 4.65 -7.49
C LYS A 102 -13.00 4.32 -8.78
N GLU A 103 -13.10 5.27 -9.71
CA GLU A 103 -13.79 5.04 -11.00
C GLU A 103 -13.13 3.94 -11.83
N VAL A 104 -11.80 3.85 -11.84
CA VAL A 104 -11.07 2.76 -12.52
C VAL A 104 -11.40 1.40 -11.92
N ILE A 105 -11.44 1.30 -10.60
CA ILE A 105 -11.79 0.04 -9.91
C ILE A 105 -13.26 -0.32 -10.18
N THR A 106 -14.17 0.64 -10.09
CA THR A 106 -15.61 0.36 -10.25
C THR A 106 -15.99 0.04 -11.70
N ASN A 107 -15.36 0.68 -12.68
CA ASN A 107 -15.61 0.42 -14.10
C ASN A 107 -14.82 -0.80 -14.62
N GLY A 108 -13.67 -1.13 -14.04
CA GLY A 108 -12.92 -2.36 -14.35
C GLY A 108 -13.68 -3.63 -13.96
N ILE A 109 -14.48 -3.58 -12.89
CA ILE A 109 -15.37 -4.68 -12.46
C ILE A 109 -16.56 -4.87 -13.43
N SER A 110 -16.95 -3.84 -14.18
CA SER A 110 -18.07 -3.92 -15.14
C SER A 110 -17.68 -4.43 -16.54
N ALA A 111 -16.39 -4.73 -16.77
CA ALA A 111 -15.85 -5.05 -18.09
C ALA A 111 -15.34 -6.50 -18.25
N GLN A 112 -15.65 -7.41 -17.32
CA GLN A 112 -15.47 -8.85 -17.53
C GLN A 112 -16.82 -9.51 -17.86
N PRO A 113 -17.01 -10.02 -19.10
CA PRO A 113 -18.15 -10.87 -19.44
C PRO A 113 -18.05 -12.26 -18.80
#